data_AF-A0A359KKG8-F1
#
_entry.id   AF-A0A359KKG8-F1
#
_cell.length_a   1.000
_cell.length_b   1.000
_cell.length_c   1.000
_cell.angle_alpha   90.00
_cell.angle_beta   90.00
_cell.angle_gamma   90.00
#
_symmetry.space_group_name_H-M   'P 1'
#
loop_
_entity.id
_entity.type
_entity.pdbx_description
1 polymer ?
#
loop_
_entity_poly.entity_id
_entity_poly.type
_entity_poly.pdbx_seq_one_letter_code
_entity_poly.pdbx_strand_id
1 'polypeptide(L)'
;TFVTSILETNEQPADIFRAFYPVLIHALSNLGIIMVVRGDEVDAHFMTMEQGHYVVSWDPSRSEADFFAAIYNRLAPLATSQLVINNDYIPDLPEELWDGDEITRQVTWAGEQLGKLNLLPAPWPIQDLLSERDLRHVMRLFGIGGLSYGNLSARRDALTFWMSASGVDKSKLYEVGRDILLVTDYVPERNAMVLSVSPKVKPRRVSVDAIEHFMVYREHPDVGAIVHIHAWMEDIFSTEINYPCGTRELAVAVSDLIRAAPDPSRAVVGLKNHGLTITGRSLPEIFERIDGKILAQVPMS
;
A
#
# COMPACT_ATOMS: atom_id res chain seq x y z
N THR A 1 -3.86 -16.35 3.15
CA THR A 1 -4.78 -16.62 4.27
C THR A 1 -5.06 -15.30 4.94
N PHE A 2 -6.34 -15.00 5.19
CA PHE A 2 -6.75 -13.83 5.97
C PHE A 2 -7.07 -14.30 7.39
N VAL A 3 -6.42 -13.69 8.38
CA VAL A 3 -6.56 -14.06 9.80
C VAL A 3 -7.10 -12.87 10.58
N THR A 4 -8.21 -13.08 11.28
CA THR A 4 -8.80 -12.10 12.19
C THR A 4 -8.72 -12.62 13.62
N SER A 5 -8.13 -11.82 14.50
CA SER A 5 -8.20 -12.06 15.95
C SER A 5 -9.33 -11.27 16.55
N ILE A 6 -10.16 -11.92 17.37
CA ILE A 6 -11.23 -11.27 18.13
C ILE A 6 -10.88 -11.40 19.61
N LEU A 7 -10.85 -10.28 20.31
CA LEU A 7 -10.45 -10.18 21.72
C LEU A 7 -11.53 -9.43 22.48
N GLU A 8 -11.72 -9.75 23.75
CA GLU A 8 -12.65 -9.05 24.64
C GLU A 8 -11.88 -8.55 25.87
N THR A 9 -12.17 -7.32 26.29
CA THR A 9 -11.65 -6.72 27.52
C THR A 9 -12.74 -5.88 28.19
N ASN A 10 -12.74 -5.89 29.53
CA ASN A 10 -13.64 -5.07 30.33
C ASN A 10 -13.00 -3.75 30.79
N GLU A 11 -11.73 -3.52 30.41
CA GLU A 11 -10.96 -2.34 30.78
C GLU A 11 -10.64 -1.51 29.54
N GLN A 12 -10.80 -0.18 29.64
CA GLN A 12 -10.35 0.75 28.61
C GLN A 12 -8.81 0.90 28.71
N PRO A 13 -8.04 0.43 27.72
CA PRO A 13 -6.61 0.70 27.71
C PRO A 13 -6.36 2.19 27.52
N ALA A 14 -5.36 2.73 28.21
CA ALA A 14 -4.92 4.12 27.99
C ALA A 14 -4.43 4.35 26.56
N ASP A 15 -3.84 3.31 25.95
CA ASP A 15 -3.45 3.26 24.54
C ASP A 15 -3.79 1.87 24.01
N ILE A 16 -4.75 1.81 23.09
CA ILE A 16 -5.24 0.55 22.54
C ILE A 16 -4.19 -0.15 21.67
N PHE A 17 -3.36 0.60 20.95
CA PHE A 17 -2.28 0.04 20.14
C PHE A 17 -1.23 -0.59 21.00
N ARG A 18 -0.77 0.13 22.02
CA ARG A 18 0.23 -0.40 22.94
C ARG A 18 -0.24 -1.67 23.64
N ALA A 19 -1.54 -1.76 23.95
CA ALA A 19 -2.12 -2.93 24.61
C ALA A 19 -2.26 -4.13 23.67
N PHE A 20 -2.71 -3.92 22.43
CA PHE A 20 -3.19 -5.03 21.57
C PHE A 20 -2.39 -5.28 20.30
N TYR A 21 -1.56 -4.33 19.84
CA TYR A 21 -0.72 -4.52 18.66
C TYR A 21 0.21 -5.75 18.76
N PRO A 22 0.81 -6.09 19.93
CA PRO A 22 1.55 -7.35 20.09
C PRO A 22 0.74 -8.61 19.78
N VAL A 23 -0.57 -8.59 20.06
CA VAL A 23 -1.45 -9.73 19.79
C VAL A 23 -1.58 -9.99 18.29
N LEU A 24 -1.70 -8.92 17.49
CA LEU A 24 -1.76 -9.05 16.03
C LEU A 24 -0.49 -9.73 15.48
N ILE A 25 0.68 -9.36 16.01
CA ILE A 25 1.96 -9.94 15.61
C ILE A 25 2.02 -11.42 15.98
N HIS A 26 1.67 -11.77 17.22
CA HIS A 26 1.80 -13.14 17.73
C HIS A 26 0.79 -14.09 17.08
N ALA A 27 -0.41 -13.60 16.79
CA ALA A 27 -1.46 -14.34 16.11
C ALA A 27 -1.34 -14.30 14.58
N LEU A 28 -0.33 -13.60 14.03
CA LEU A 28 -0.17 -13.36 12.59
C LEU A 28 -1.47 -12.84 11.94
N SER A 29 -2.16 -11.96 12.64
CA SER A 29 -3.47 -11.44 12.22
C SER A 29 -3.32 -10.29 11.24
N ASN A 30 -4.14 -10.33 10.20
CA ASN A 30 -4.33 -9.19 9.29
C ASN A 30 -5.17 -8.10 9.96
N LEU A 31 -6.13 -8.52 10.80
CA LEU A 31 -7.05 -7.64 11.50
C LEU A 31 -7.26 -8.10 12.95
N GLY A 32 -7.15 -7.19 13.90
CA GLY A 32 -7.65 -7.36 15.26
C GLY A 32 -8.99 -6.65 15.42
N ILE A 33 -9.95 -7.32 16.07
CA ILE A 33 -11.20 -6.73 16.54
C ILE A 33 -11.19 -6.86 18.06
N ILE A 34 -11.00 -5.74 18.76
CA ILE A 34 -10.96 -5.67 20.21
C ILE A 34 -12.30 -5.13 20.69
N MET A 35 -13.09 -6.00 21.31
CA MET A 35 -14.33 -5.66 21.99
C MET A 35 -14.00 -5.10 23.37
N VAL A 36 -14.24 -3.80 23.58
CA VAL A 36 -14.12 -3.16 24.88
C VAL A 36 -15.52 -3.01 25.48
N VAL A 37 -15.80 -3.78 26.53
CA VAL A 37 -17.13 -3.89 27.16
C VAL A 37 -17.12 -3.20 28.53
N ARG A 38 -17.84 -2.08 28.67
CA ARG A 38 -17.91 -1.27 29.90
C ARG A 38 -19.37 -1.11 30.34
N GLY A 39 -19.88 -2.11 31.05
CA GLY A 39 -21.30 -2.15 31.43
C GLY A 39 -22.18 -2.26 30.18
N ASP A 40 -23.00 -1.23 29.93
CA ASP A 40 -23.87 -1.16 28.74
C ASP A 40 -23.19 -0.54 27.52
N GLU A 41 -21.95 -0.02 27.65
CA GLU A 41 -21.15 0.48 26.54
C GLU A 41 -20.31 -0.64 25.92
N VAL A 42 -20.36 -0.80 24.60
CA VAL A 42 -19.54 -1.76 23.87
C VAL A 42 -18.92 -1.09 22.67
N ASP A 43 -17.58 -1.09 22.59
CA ASP A 43 -16.84 -0.56 21.45
C ASP A 43 -16.07 -1.69 20.75
N ALA A 44 -16.33 -1.90 19.46
CA ALA A 44 -15.55 -2.79 18.61
C ALA A 44 -14.44 -1.99 17.92
N HIS A 45 -13.22 -2.09 18.43
CA HIS A 45 -12.05 -1.44 17.87
C HIS A 45 -11.37 -2.33 16.83
N PHE A 46 -11.30 -1.84 15.61
CA PHE A 46 -10.58 -2.49 14.52
C PHE A 46 -9.15 -2.00 14.49
N MET A 47 -8.20 -2.92 14.33
CA MET A 47 -6.76 -2.64 14.29
C MET A 47 -6.11 -3.45 13.19
N THR A 48 -5.32 -2.84 12.32
CA THR A 48 -4.47 -3.58 11.35
C THR A 48 -2.99 -3.47 11.68
N MET A 49 -2.17 -4.27 11.02
CA MET A 49 -0.71 -4.23 11.17
C MET A 49 -0.12 -2.89 10.68
N GLU A 50 -0.75 -2.29 9.68
CA GLU A 50 -0.48 -0.96 9.16
C GLU A 50 -1.08 0.14 10.06
N GLN A 51 -1.47 -0.22 11.29
CA GLN A 51 -2.04 0.66 12.31
C GLN A 51 -3.48 1.12 12.06
N GLY A 52 -4.17 0.72 11.01
CA GLY A 52 -5.51 1.23 10.74
C GLY A 52 -6.44 1.07 11.95
N HIS A 53 -6.88 2.19 12.54
CA HIS A 53 -7.79 2.22 13.68
C HIS A 53 -9.14 2.78 13.27
N TYR A 54 -10.21 2.10 13.67
CA TYR A 54 -11.54 2.69 13.66
C TYR A 54 -12.42 1.94 14.65
N VAL A 55 -13.53 2.59 15.05
CA VAL A 55 -14.40 2.08 16.10
C VAL A 55 -15.82 1.94 15.56
N VAL A 56 -16.44 0.81 15.86
CA VAL A 56 -17.89 0.62 15.75
C VAL A 56 -18.42 0.55 17.16
N SER A 57 -19.15 1.58 17.59
CA SER A 57 -19.74 1.64 18.94
C SER A 57 -21.16 1.08 18.94
N TRP A 58 -21.50 0.40 20.02
CA TRP A 58 -22.85 -0.07 20.31
C TRP A 58 -23.78 1.11 20.55
N ASP A 59 -24.94 1.06 19.89
CA ASP A 59 -26.01 2.04 20.05
C ASP A 59 -27.22 1.31 20.65
N PRO A 60 -27.53 1.52 21.95
CA PRO A 60 -28.65 0.87 22.62
C PRO A 60 -30.02 1.17 21.99
N SER A 61 -30.13 2.19 21.13
CA SER A 61 -31.36 2.50 20.38
C SER A 61 -31.56 1.64 19.13
N ARG A 62 -30.53 0.89 18.72
CA ARG A 62 -30.54 -0.01 17.56
C ARG A 62 -30.57 -1.47 17.99
N SER A 63 -30.82 -2.36 17.03
CA SER A 63 -30.81 -3.79 17.30
C SER A 63 -29.38 -4.33 17.39
N GLU A 64 -29.19 -5.41 18.13
CA GLU A 64 -27.94 -6.17 18.18
C GLU A 64 -27.48 -6.59 16.77
N ALA A 65 -28.44 -6.94 15.91
CA ALA A 65 -28.18 -7.28 14.52
C ALA A 65 -27.57 -6.12 13.72
N ASP A 66 -27.98 -4.87 13.96
CA ASP A 66 -27.42 -3.70 13.27
C ASP A 66 -25.95 -3.48 13.64
N PHE A 67 -25.59 -3.73 14.90
CA PHE A 67 -24.22 -3.61 15.38
C PHE A 67 -23.30 -4.67 14.77
N PHE A 68 -23.70 -5.94 14.77
CA PHE A 68 -22.93 -6.99 14.12
C PHE A 68 -22.90 -6.84 12.59
N ALA A 69 -23.95 -6.29 11.98
CA ALA A 69 -23.93 -5.93 10.56
C ALA A 69 -22.90 -4.82 10.28
N ALA A 70 -22.78 -3.81 11.15
CA ALA A 70 -21.76 -2.78 11.03
C ALA A 70 -20.33 -3.36 11.15
N ILE A 71 -20.11 -4.28 12.09
CA ILE A 71 -18.83 -5.00 12.23
C ILE A 71 -18.54 -5.82 10.96
N TYR A 72 -19.52 -6.59 10.49
CA TYR A 72 -19.40 -7.41 9.28
C TYR A 72 -19.07 -6.56 8.04
N ASN A 73 -19.72 -5.41 7.88
CA ASN A 73 -19.48 -4.50 6.76
C ASN A 73 -18.06 -3.93 6.73
N ARG A 74 -17.36 -3.90 7.87
CA ARG A 74 -15.94 -3.53 7.95
C ARG A 74 -15.01 -4.72 7.70
N LEU A 75 -15.38 -5.89 8.20
CA LEU A 75 -14.59 -7.13 8.07
C LEU A 75 -14.64 -7.71 6.66
N ALA A 76 -15.84 -7.83 6.09
CA ALA A 76 -16.09 -8.58 4.86
C ALA A 76 -15.25 -8.06 3.68
N PRO A 77 -15.18 -6.74 3.40
CA PRO A 77 -14.37 -6.24 2.29
C PRO A 77 -12.89 -6.62 2.39
N LEU A 78 -12.33 -6.61 3.61
CA LEU A 78 -10.93 -6.99 3.85
C LEU A 78 -10.75 -8.50 3.65
N ALA A 79 -11.66 -9.30 4.21
CA ALA A 79 -11.60 -10.77 4.16
C ALA A 79 -11.83 -11.33 2.75
N THR A 80 -12.58 -10.62 1.90
CA THR A 80 -12.89 -11.04 0.52
C THR A 80 -12.02 -10.37 -0.53
N SER A 81 -11.06 -9.52 -0.13
CA SER A 81 -10.19 -8.82 -1.06
C SER A 81 -9.28 -9.78 -1.83
N GLN A 82 -9.04 -9.48 -3.11
CA GLN A 82 -8.28 -10.32 -4.03
C GLN A 82 -6.88 -9.75 -4.21
N LEU A 83 -5.89 -10.43 -3.60
CA LEU A 83 -4.49 -10.03 -3.67
C LEU A 83 -3.88 -10.42 -5.04
N VAL A 84 -3.40 -9.42 -5.78
CA VAL A 84 -2.81 -9.56 -7.13
C VAL A 84 -1.29 -9.53 -7.05
N ILE A 85 -0.71 -10.64 -6.59
CA ILE A 85 0.74 -10.74 -6.32
C ILE A 85 1.51 -11.69 -7.22
N ASN A 86 0.80 -12.46 -8.05
CA ASN A 86 1.40 -13.39 -8.99
C ASN A 86 2.00 -12.63 -10.18
N ASN A 87 3.10 -13.16 -10.72
CA ASN A 87 3.79 -12.60 -11.87
C ASN A 87 4.04 -13.68 -12.92
N ASP A 88 3.62 -13.41 -14.15
CA ASP A 88 3.99 -14.19 -15.33
C ASP A 88 5.21 -13.52 -15.98
N TYR A 89 6.31 -14.26 -16.04
CA TYR A 89 7.57 -13.77 -16.61
C TYR A 89 7.71 -14.26 -18.04
N ILE A 90 7.62 -13.33 -18.99
CA ILE A 90 7.78 -13.60 -20.41
C ILE A 90 9.21 -13.20 -20.81
N PRO A 91 10.05 -14.14 -21.29
CA PRO A 91 11.46 -13.85 -21.60
C PRO A 91 11.60 -13.19 -22.99
N ASP A 92 10.89 -12.08 -23.21
CA ASP A 92 10.77 -11.38 -24.49
C ASP A 92 11.19 -9.91 -24.44
N LEU A 93 11.90 -9.48 -23.38
CA LEU A 93 12.38 -8.11 -23.27
C LEU A 93 13.36 -7.82 -24.42
N PRO A 94 13.14 -6.79 -25.26
CA PRO A 94 14.06 -6.41 -26.33
C PRO A 94 15.47 -6.14 -25.81
N GLU A 95 16.49 -6.54 -26.58
CA GLU A 95 17.89 -6.44 -26.13
C GLU A 95 18.30 -5.00 -25.85
N GLU A 96 17.78 -4.03 -26.60
CA GLU A 96 18.04 -2.61 -26.39
C GLU A 96 17.53 -2.07 -25.04
N LEU A 97 16.65 -2.80 -24.36
CA LEU A 97 16.12 -2.44 -23.04
C LEU A 97 16.77 -3.21 -21.89
N TRP A 98 17.69 -4.14 -22.17
CA TRP A 98 18.32 -4.96 -21.12
C TRP A 98 19.12 -4.13 -20.11
N ASP A 99 19.72 -3.03 -20.58
CA ASP A 99 20.45 -2.09 -19.73
C ASP A 99 19.59 -0.87 -19.32
N GLY A 100 18.30 -0.89 -19.65
CA GLY A 100 17.35 0.18 -19.40
C GLY A 100 17.34 1.28 -20.47
N ASP A 101 16.49 2.28 -20.25
CA ASP A 101 16.27 3.42 -21.14
C ASP A 101 16.28 4.74 -20.35
N GLU A 102 15.85 5.85 -20.97
CA GLU A 102 15.74 7.14 -20.28
C GLU A 102 14.72 7.11 -19.14
N ILE A 103 13.69 6.28 -19.25
CA ILE A 103 12.60 6.20 -18.30
C ILE A 103 13.05 5.40 -17.08
N THR A 104 13.81 4.31 -17.26
CA THR A 104 14.43 3.61 -16.13
C THR A 104 15.40 4.52 -15.38
N ARG A 105 16.14 5.41 -16.06
CA ARG A 105 16.97 6.42 -15.39
C ARG A 105 16.14 7.41 -14.55
N GLN A 106 14.98 7.84 -15.04
CA GLN A 106 14.07 8.66 -14.25
C GLN A 106 13.53 7.91 -13.02
N VAL A 107 13.22 6.62 -13.17
CA VAL A 107 12.83 5.75 -12.05
C VAL A 107 13.97 5.67 -11.02
N THR A 108 15.21 5.48 -11.45
CA THR A 108 16.38 5.51 -10.55
C THR A 108 16.47 6.83 -9.78
N TRP A 109 16.43 7.96 -10.49
CA TRP A 109 16.50 9.30 -9.89
C TRP A 109 15.38 9.57 -8.88
N ALA A 110 14.16 9.15 -9.20
CA ALA A 110 12.99 9.29 -8.34
C ALA A 110 13.10 8.39 -7.10
N GLY A 111 13.65 7.18 -7.26
CA GLY A 111 14.00 6.31 -6.16
C GLY A 111 14.99 6.95 -5.18
N GLU A 112 16.01 7.64 -5.69
CA GLU A 112 16.93 8.43 -4.87
C GLU A 112 16.22 9.58 -4.13
N GLN A 113 15.24 10.25 -4.77
CA GLN A 113 14.45 11.28 -4.11
C GLN A 113 13.58 10.69 -2.98
N LEU A 114 12.95 9.53 -3.20
CA LEU A 114 12.23 8.82 -2.13
C LEU A 114 13.14 8.51 -0.95
N GLY A 115 14.38 8.07 -1.21
CA GLY A 115 15.36 7.81 -0.16
C GLY A 115 15.66 9.06 0.69
N LYS A 116 15.71 10.25 0.07
CA LYS A 116 15.94 11.53 0.78
C LYS A 116 14.78 11.95 1.67
N LEU A 117 13.55 11.55 1.35
CA LEU A 117 12.38 11.83 2.20
C LEU A 117 12.47 11.12 3.56
N ASN A 118 13.31 10.07 3.66
CA ASN A 118 13.54 9.30 4.88
C ASN A 118 12.24 8.85 5.57
N LEU A 119 11.25 8.49 4.74
CA LEU A 119 9.98 7.95 5.20
C LEU A 119 10.25 6.53 5.68
N LEU A 120 10.25 6.35 7.01
CA LEU A 120 10.40 5.04 7.60
C LEU A 120 9.20 4.14 7.22
N PRO A 121 9.41 2.81 7.17
CA PRO A 121 8.36 1.80 6.99
C PRO A 121 7.11 2.02 7.85
N ALA A 122 7.35 2.51 9.07
CA ALA A 122 6.34 2.72 10.08
C ALA A 122 6.09 4.22 10.13
N PRO A 123 4.83 4.67 10.02
CA PRO A 123 4.47 6.10 10.10
C PRO A 123 4.76 6.75 11.48
N TRP A 124 5.46 6.05 12.39
CA TRP A 124 5.56 6.32 13.83
C TRP A 124 6.55 5.35 14.52
N PRO A 125 7.01 5.60 15.77
CA PRO A 125 8.10 4.87 16.40
C PRO A 125 7.63 3.51 16.94
N ILE A 126 7.49 2.52 16.05
CA ILE A 126 7.08 1.14 16.40
C ILE A 126 7.96 0.50 17.49
N GLN A 127 9.19 0.98 17.66
CA GLN A 127 10.09 0.64 18.77
C GLN A 127 9.56 1.02 20.16
N ASP A 128 8.66 1.99 20.27
CA ASP A 128 8.09 2.45 21.54
C ASP A 128 6.91 1.57 21.99
N LEU A 129 6.36 0.76 21.07
CA LEU A 129 5.21 -0.11 21.29
C LEU A 129 5.59 -1.58 21.45
N LEU A 130 6.74 -1.96 20.89
CA LEU A 130 7.17 -3.34 20.80
C LEU A 130 8.41 -3.62 21.63
N SER A 131 8.45 -4.83 22.21
CA SER A 131 9.71 -5.37 22.70
C SER A 131 10.70 -5.57 21.53
N GLU A 132 12.00 -5.58 21.80
CA GLU A 132 13.00 -5.89 20.75
C GLU A 132 12.71 -7.21 20.02
N ARG A 133 12.16 -8.19 20.73
CA ARG A 133 11.79 -9.48 20.15
C ARG A 133 10.66 -9.32 19.13
N ASP A 134 9.62 -8.58 19.49
CA ASP A 134 8.46 -8.35 18.62
C ASP A 134 8.83 -7.46 17.45
N LEU A 135 9.68 -6.46 17.67
CA LEU A 135 10.25 -5.65 16.60
C LEU A 135 11.03 -6.49 15.60
N ARG A 136 11.89 -7.41 16.06
CA ARG A 136 12.58 -8.37 15.19
C ARG A 136 11.60 -9.28 14.44
N HIS A 137 10.50 -9.66 15.09
CA HIS A 137 9.46 -10.48 14.45
C HIS A 137 8.75 -9.68 13.35
N VAL A 138 8.31 -8.46 13.61
CA VAL A 138 7.75 -7.54 12.61
C VAL A 138 8.72 -7.33 11.46
N MET A 139 9.98 -7.03 11.75
CA MET A 139 11.01 -6.88 10.73
C MET A 139 11.15 -8.13 9.87
N ARG A 140 11.03 -9.32 10.45
CA ARG A 140 11.05 -10.58 9.70
C ARG A 140 9.78 -10.80 8.88
N LEU A 141 8.60 -10.50 9.43
CA LEU A 141 7.30 -10.68 8.75
C LEU A 141 7.19 -9.79 7.52
N PHE A 142 7.63 -8.54 7.64
CA PHE A 142 7.58 -7.56 6.56
C PHE A 142 8.87 -7.53 5.71
N GLY A 143 9.86 -8.37 6.04
CA GLY A 143 11.17 -8.36 5.37
C GLY A 143 11.93 -7.03 5.54
N ILE A 144 11.63 -6.23 6.57
CA ILE A 144 12.25 -4.94 6.89
C ILE A 144 13.68 -5.19 7.39
N GLY A 145 14.61 -5.35 6.46
CA GLY A 145 16.06 -5.39 6.70
C GLY A 145 16.81 -4.21 6.08
N GLY A 146 16.10 -3.17 5.64
CA GLY A 146 16.65 -2.01 4.93
C GLY A 146 15.93 -1.66 3.62
N LEU A 147 14.61 -1.90 3.54
CA LEU A 147 13.83 -1.74 2.32
C LEU A 147 12.95 -0.49 2.47
N SER A 148 13.22 0.54 1.66
CA SER A 148 12.41 1.74 1.57
C SER A 148 10.98 1.39 1.14
N TYR A 149 10.01 1.97 1.84
CA TYR A 149 8.58 1.82 1.56
C TYR A 149 8.11 2.86 0.55
N GLY A 150 6.96 2.57 -0.06
CA GLY A 150 6.55 3.22 -1.29
C GLY A 150 7.07 2.49 -2.53
N ASN A 151 6.56 2.91 -3.68
CA ASN A 151 6.95 2.38 -4.97
C ASN A 151 6.75 3.47 -6.03
N LEU A 152 7.36 3.26 -7.20
CA LEU A 152 7.24 4.21 -8.28
C LEU A 152 7.22 3.50 -9.63
N SER A 153 6.59 4.18 -10.58
CA SER A 153 6.52 3.74 -11.96
C SER A 153 6.51 4.93 -12.91
N ALA A 154 6.93 4.69 -14.14
CA ALA A 154 6.81 5.64 -15.23
C ALA A 154 6.38 4.93 -16.50
N ARG A 155 5.40 5.52 -17.19
CA ARG A 155 4.86 5.04 -18.46
C ARG A 155 5.95 5.08 -19.53
N ARG A 156 6.10 3.98 -20.27
CA ARG A 156 6.98 3.90 -21.44
C ARG A 156 6.24 4.19 -22.73
N ASP A 157 5.07 3.60 -22.88
CA ASP A 157 4.20 3.78 -24.05
C ASP A 157 2.72 3.60 -23.67
N ALA A 158 1.85 3.50 -24.68
CA ALA A 158 0.41 3.34 -24.47
C ALA A 158 0.06 2.07 -23.66
N LEU A 159 0.90 1.04 -23.70
CA LEU A 159 0.61 -0.26 -23.12
C LEU A 159 1.56 -0.69 -21.99
N THR A 160 2.77 -0.14 -21.94
CA THR A 160 3.82 -0.61 -21.03
C THR A 160 4.35 0.48 -20.12
N PHE A 161 4.84 0.08 -18.94
CA PHE A 161 5.45 0.98 -17.98
C PHE A 161 6.56 0.28 -17.18
N TRP A 162 7.56 1.05 -16.77
CA TRP A 162 8.60 0.60 -15.87
C TRP A 162 8.16 0.78 -14.42
N MET A 163 8.41 -0.21 -13.57
CA MET A 163 8.04 -0.16 -12.16
C MET A 163 9.14 -0.72 -11.26
N SER A 164 9.32 -0.11 -10.09
CA SER A 164 10.23 -0.62 -9.06
C SER A 164 9.84 -2.02 -8.57
N ALA A 165 10.85 -2.84 -8.26
CA ALA A 165 10.67 -4.19 -7.75
C ALA A 165 10.16 -4.22 -6.30
N SER A 166 9.52 -5.33 -5.93
CA SER A 166 9.19 -5.61 -4.54
C SER A 166 10.43 -6.03 -3.74
N GLY A 167 10.51 -5.56 -2.50
CA GLY A 167 11.56 -5.94 -1.56
C GLY A 167 12.99 -5.55 -1.97
N VAL A 168 13.15 -4.42 -2.67
CA VAL A 168 14.46 -3.77 -2.96
C VAL A 168 14.54 -2.39 -2.32
N ASP A 169 15.78 -1.94 -2.07
CA ASP A 169 16.10 -0.56 -1.68
C ASP A 169 15.79 0.38 -2.86
N LYS A 170 14.70 1.15 -2.75
CA LYS A 170 14.23 2.08 -3.80
C LYS A 170 15.20 3.23 -4.00
N SER A 171 16.12 3.50 -3.08
CA SER A 171 17.18 4.48 -3.32
C SER A 171 18.29 3.98 -4.25
N LYS A 172 18.28 2.68 -4.60
CA LYS A 172 19.32 2.00 -5.39
C LYS A 172 18.72 1.13 -6.49
N LEU A 173 17.92 1.73 -7.37
CA LEU A 173 17.28 1.02 -8.49
C LEU A 173 18.16 1.08 -9.74
N TYR A 174 18.95 0.03 -10.02
CA TYR A 174 19.93 0.08 -11.11
C TYR A 174 19.79 -1.07 -12.12
N GLU A 175 19.45 -2.27 -11.67
CA GLU A 175 19.45 -3.47 -12.53
C GLU A 175 18.06 -3.75 -13.10
N VAL A 176 17.90 -3.73 -14.43
CA VAL A 176 16.64 -4.10 -15.10
C VAL A 176 16.36 -5.60 -14.93
N GLY A 177 15.10 -5.95 -14.69
CA GLY A 177 14.64 -7.30 -14.37
C GLY A 177 14.78 -7.64 -12.89
N ARG A 178 15.66 -6.96 -12.14
CA ARG A 178 15.84 -7.16 -10.70
C ARG A 178 15.28 -6.02 -9.86
N ASP A 179 15.68 -4.79 -10.13
CA ASP A 179 15.28 -3.60 -9.39
C ASP A 179 14.17 -2.83 -10.09
N ILE A 180 14.13 -2.86 -11.42
CA ILE A 180 13.13 -2.21 -12.26
C ILE A 180 12.59 -3.23 -13.27
N LEU A 181 11.27 -3.36 -13.38
CA LEU A 181 10.61 -4.37 -14.22
C LEU A 181 9.66 -3.72 -15.23
N LEU A 182 9.60 -4.27 -16.44
CA LEU A 182 8.68 -3.83 -17.47
C LEU A 182 7.34 -4.55 -17.29
N VAL A 183 6.32 -3.82 -16.88
CA VAL A 183 4.96 -4.35 -16.81
C VAL A 183 4.29 -4.16 -18.16
N THR A 184 3.75 -5.25 -18.71
CA THR A 184 3.13 -5.25 -20.04
C THR A 184 1.64 -5.49 -19.98
N ASP A 185 1.16 -6.32 -19.05
CA ASP A 185 -0.26 -6.63 -18.93
C ASP A 185 -0.70 -7.09 -17.54
N TYR A 186 -2.01 -7.32 -17.37
CA TYR A 186 -2.63 -8.04 -16.27
C TYR A 186 -3.61 -9.06 -16.84
N VAL A 187 -3.52 -10.32 -16.39
CA VAL A 187 -4.41 -11.41 -16.82
C VAL A 187 -5.37 -11.76 -15.67
N PRO A 188 -6.64 -11.31 -15.73
CA PRO A 188 -7.61 -11.54 -14.66
C PRO A 188 -7.84 -13.01 -14.33
N GLU A 189 -7.87 -13.88 -15.35
CA GLU A 189 -8.16 -15.32 -15.19
C GLU A 189 -7.08 -16.03 -14.37
N ARG A 190 -5.84 -15.53 -14.42
CA ARG A 190 -4.70 -16.06 -13.64
C ARG A 190 -4.41 -15.22 -12.40
N ASN A 191 -5.09 -14.08 -12.26
CA ASN A 191 -4.82 -13.06 -11.25
C ASN A 191 -3.31 -12.71 -11.16
N ALA A 192 -2.70 -12.44 -12.32
CA ALA A 192 -1.26 -12.28 -12.45
C ALA A 192 -0.89 -11.06 -13.32
N MET A 193 0.11 -10.30 -12.88
CA MET A 193 0.73 -9.26 -13.70
C MET A 193 1.70 -9.91 -14.68
N VAL A 194 1.71 -9.45 -15.93
CA VAL A 194 2.61 -9.92 -16.99
C VAL A 194 3.82 -8.99 -17.07
N LEU A 195 4.99 -9.59 -17.00
CA LEU A 195 6.27 -8.90 -17.00
C LEU A 195 7.10 -9.37 -18.19
N SER A 196 7.60 -8.43 -18.98
CA SER A 196 8.62 -8.72 -19.99
C SER A 196 9.99 -8.65 -19.33
N VAL A 197 10.76 -9.73 -19.41
CA VAL A 197 12.04 -9.88 -18.71
C VAL A 197 13.16 -10.32 -19.64
N SER A 198 14.39 -9.93 -19.31
CA SER A 198 15.57 -10.45 -20.00
C SER A 198 15.76 -11.93 -19.66
N PRO A 199 16.09 -12.80 -20.64
CA PRO A 199 16.44 -14.18 -20.37
C PRO A 199 17.76 -14.34 -19.59
N LYS A 200 18.56 -13.26 -19.43
CA LYS A 200 19.88 -13.29 -18.79
C LYS A 200 19.84 -13.01 -17.28
N VAL A 201 18.74 -12.45 -16.77
CA VAL A 201 18.60 -12.03 -15.37
C VAL A 201 17.53 -12.88 -14.72
N LYS A 202 17.77 -13.35 -13.49
CA LYS A 202 16.74 -13.99 -12.69
C LYS A 202 15.80 -12.91 -12.14
N PRO A 203 14.54 -12.82 -12.58
CA PRO A 203 13.73 -11.68 -12.24
C PRO A 203 13.29 -11.70 -10.77
N ARG A 204 13.14 -10.50 -10.20
CA ARG A 204 12.39 -10.32 -8.93
C ARG A 204 10.90 -10.17 -9.23
N ARG A 205 10.10 -10.09 -8.18
CA ARG A 205 8.69 -9.69 -8.30
C ARG A 205 8.61 -8.18 -8.48
N VAL A 206 7.67 -7.71 -9.30
CA VAL A 206 7.30 -6.29 -9.35
C VAL A 206 6.65 -5.87 -8.02
N SER A 207 6.56 -4.57 -7.75
CA SER A 207 5.85 -4.03 -6.59
C SER A 207 4.48 -4.68 -6.40
N VAL A 208 4.05 -4.82 -5.13
CA VAL A 208 2.74 -5.38 -4.79
C VAL A 208 1.60 -4.53 -5.37
N ASP A 209 1.79 -3.22 -5.50
CA ASP A 209 0.78 -2.28 -6.02
C ASP A 209 0.79 -2.17 -7.56
N ALA A 210 1.42 -3.12 -8.27
CA ALA A 210 1.46 -3.10 -9.73
C ALA A 210 0.07 -3.11 -10.36
N ILE A 211 -0.92 -3.76 -9.74
CA ILE A 211 -2.31 -3.75 -10.22
C ILE A 211 -2.95 -2.36 -10.12
N GLU A 212 -2.67 -1.60 -9.06
CA GLU A 212 -3.16 -0.23 -8.89
C GLU A 212 -2.60 0.66 -10.00
N HIS A 213 -1.28 0.63 -10.19
CA HIS A 213 -0.61 1.41 -11.23
C HIS A 213 -1.09 1.03 -12.63
N PHE A 214 -1.27 -0.27 -12.88
CA PHE A 214 -1.81 -0.78 -14.13
C PHE A 214 -3.20 -0.22 -14.41
N MET A 215 -4.13 -0.29 -13.46
CA MET A 215 -5.49 0.22 -13.65
C MET A 215 -5.51 1.72 -13.95
N VAL A 216 -4.73 2.51 -13.21
CA VAL A 216 -4.60 3.96 -13.45
C VAL A 216 -4.03 4.25 -14.84
N TYR A 217 -2.97 3.55 -15.25
CA TYR A 217 -2.39 3.76 -16.59
C TYR A 217 -3.31 3.29 -17.72
N ARG A 218 -4.11 2.25 -17.52
CA ARG A 218 -5.08 1.79 -18.51
C ARG A 218 -6.23 2.76 -18.69
N GLU A 219 -6.64 3.41 -17.61
CA GLU A 219 -7.77 4.33 -17.63
C GLU A 219 -7.39 5.75 -18.07
N HIS A 220 -6.19 6.21 -17.74
CA HIS A 220 -5.77 7.60 -17.93
C HIS A 220 -4.51 7.72 -18.78
N PRO A 221 -4.64 7.92 -20.12
CA PRO A 221 -3.50 8.05 -21.04
C PRO A 221 -2.54 9.19 -20.69
N ASP A 222 -3.04 10.27 -20.11
CA ASP A 222 -2.26 11.46 -19.75
C ASP A 222 -1.42 11.29 -18.47
N VAL A 223 -1.66 10.23 -17.69
CA VAL A 223 -0.80 9.89 -16.55
C VAL A 223 0.47 9.26 -17.09
N GLY A 224 1.61 9.94 -16.90
CA GLY A 224 2.93 9.49 -17.33
C GLY A 224 3.78 8.89 -16.21
N ALA A 225 3.44 9.14 -14.95
CA ALA A 225 4.14 8.60 -13.79
C ALA A 225 3.19 8.44 -12.60
N ILE A 226 3.54 7.51 -11.71
CA ILE A 226 2.84 7.29 -10.44
C ILE A 226 3.86 7.05 -9.35
N VAL A 227 3.68 7.73 -8.22
CA VAL A 227 4.48 7.57 -6.99
C VAL A 227 3.54 7.19 -5.86
N HIS A 228 3.87 6.10 -5.17
CA HIS A 228 3.24 5.70 -3.92
C HIS A 228 4.21 5.94 -2.76
N ILE A 229 3.77 6.61 -1.69
CA ILE A 229 4.57 6.90 -0.49
C ILE A 229 3.78 6.70 0.80
N HIS A 230 4.49 6.31 1.85
CA HIS A 230 3.94 6.12 3.20
C HIS A 230 4.04 7.43 3.98
N ALA A 231 3.26 8.41 3.56
CA ALA A 231 3.21 9.75 4.15
C ALA A 231 1.80 10.33 3.93
N TRP A 232 1.59 11.60 4.28
CA TRP A 232 0.32 12.27 4.09
C TRP A 232 0.45 13.67 3.50
N MET A 233 -0.66 14.20 3.01
CA MET A 233 -0.81 15.56 2.52
C MET A 233 -2.18 16.10 2.95
N GLU A 234 -2.25 17.37 3.34
CA GLU A 234 -3.52 18.00 3.74
C GLU A 234 -4.46 18.19 2.53
N ASP A 235 -5.76 18.31 2.82
CA ASP A 235 -6.81 18.63 1.84
C ASP A 235 -6.93 17.65 0.66
N ILE A 236 -6.75 16.36 0.91
CA ILE A 236 -6.91 15.28 -0.09
C ILE A 236 -8.12 14.39 0.20
N PHE A 237 -8.69 13.81 -0.86
CA PHE A 237 -9.64 12.72 -0.74
C PHE A 237 -8.92 11.40 -0.48
N SER A 238 -9.55 10.50 0.27
CA SER A 238 -9.00 9.19 0.57
C SER A 238 -10.01 8.05 0.40
N THR A 239 -9.49 6.83 0.27
CA THR A 239 -10.32 5.63 0.26
C THR A 239 -11.10 5.49 1.57
N GLU A 240 -12.32 4.96 1.52
CA GLU A 240 -13.10 4.74 2.75
C GLU A 240 -12.60 3.50 3.52
N ILE A 241 -12.20 2.46 2.77
CA ILE A 241 -11.75 1.19 3.30
C ILE A 241 -10.22 1.11 3.18
N ASN A 242 -9.58 0.62 4.24
CA ASN A 242 -8.15 0.36 4.32
C ASN A 242 -7.81 -1.02 3.74
N TYR A 243 -8.11 -1.21 2.45
CA TYR A 243 -7.77 -2.46 1.76
C TYR A 243 -6.26 -2.73 1.81
N PRO A 244 -5.83 -4.00 1.94
CA PRO A 244 -4.41 -4.33 1.86
C PRO A 244 -3.79 -3.92 0.52
N CYS A 245 -2.53 -3.52 0.55
CA CYS A 245 -1.74 -3.19 -0.63
C CYS A 245 -1.73 -4.35 -1.64
N GLY A 246 -1.73 -4.02 -2.93
CA GLY A 246 -1.78 -5.00 -4.01
C GLY A 246 -3.09 -5.77 -4.17
N THR A 247 -4.17 -5.35 -3.51
CA THR A 247 -5.50 -5.90 -3.77
C THR A 247 -6.17 -5.21 -4.95
N ARG A 248 -7.00 -5.95 -5.70
CA ARG A 248 -7.80 -5.38 -6.80
C ARG A 248 -8.78 -4.33 -6.29
N GLU A 249 -9.33 -4.51 -5.09
CA GLU A 249 -10.30 -3.61 -4.49
C GLU A 249 -9.66 -2.26 -4.13
N LEU A 250 -8.43 -2.26 -3.60
CA LEU A 250 -7.67 -1.01 -3.40
C LEU A 250 -7.44 -0.30 -4.74
N ALA A 251 -6.99 -1.05 -5.76
CA ALA A 251 -6.74 -0.51 -7.09
C ALA A 251 -7.98 0.14 -7.72
N VAL A 252 -9.15 -0.47 -7.56
CA VAL A 252 -10.44 0.09 -7.98
C VAL A 252 -10.75 1.37 -7.20
N ALA A 253 -10.67 1.34 -5.87
CA ALA A 253 -10.99 2.49 -5.01
C ALA A 253 -10.09 3.71 -5.32
N VAL A 254 -8.79 3.48 -5.55
CA VAL A 254 -7.84 4.53 -5.94
C VAL A 254 -8.16 5.04 -7.34
N SER A 255 -8.44 4.16 -8.31
CA SER A 255 -8.81 4.56 -9.67
C SER A 255 -10.10 5.39 -9.70
N ASP A 256 -11.09 5.05 -8.87
CA ASP A 256 -12.35 5.80 -8.75
C ASP A 256 -12.10 7.23 -8.25
N LEU A 257 -11.21 7.41 -7.27
CA LEU A 257 -10.84 8.73 -6.75
C LEU A 257 -10.02 9.54 -7.77
N ILE A 258 -9.11 8.90 -8.49
CA ILE A 258 -8.34 9.54 -9.57
C ILE A 258 -9.28 9.97 -10.71
N ARG A 259 -10.25 9.15 -11.10
CA ARG A 259 -11.27 9.47 -12.10
C ARG A 259 -12.12 10.66 -11.69
N ALA A 260 -12.46 10.76 -10.41
CA ALA A 260 -13.25 11.87 -9.87
C ALA A 260 -12.45 13.16 -9.67
N ALA A 261 -11.11 13.10 -9.71
CA ALA A 261 -10.26 14.26 -9.53
C ALA A 261 -10.40 15.26 -10.70
N PRO A 262 -10.26 16.57 -10.46
CA PRO A 262 -10.33 17.58 -11.53
C PRO A 262 -9.30 17.38 -12.65
N ASP A 263 -8.14 16.82 -12.32
CA ASP A 263 -7.09 16.43 -13.26
C ASP A 263 -6.53 15.06 -12.86
N PRO A 264 -6.97 13.96 -13.50
CA PRO A 264 -6.47 12.61 -13.25
C PRO A 264 -4.95 12.48 -13.47
N SER A 265 -4.35 13.31 -14.33
CA SER A 265 -2.91 13.32 -14.59
C SER A 265 -2.11 13.98 -13.46
N ARG A 266 -2.78 14.63 -12.51
CA ARG A 266 -2.19 15.35 -11.37
C ARG A 266 -3.01 15.14 -10.09
N ALA A 267 -3.55 13.95 -9.88
CA ALA A 267 -4.26 13.61 -8.67
C ALA A 267 -3.28 13.35 -7.50
N VAL A 268 -3.75 13.56 -6.28
CA VAL A 268 -3.16 13.03 -5.04
C VAL A 268 -4.29 12.40 -4.26
N VAL A 269 -4.18 11.09 -4.05
CA VAL A 269 -5.21 10.28 -3.38
C VAL A 269 -4.62 9.68 -2.13
N GLY A 270 -5.34 9.81 -1.02
CA GLY A 270 -5.00 9.16 0.24
C GLY A 270 -5.49 7.71 0.25
N LEU A 271 -4.65 6.82 0.74
CA LEU A 271 -5.01 5.45 1.10
C LEU A 271 -5.22 5.46 2.60
N LYS A 272 -6.47 5.27 3.05
CA LYS A 272 -6.82 5.45 4.46
C LYS A 272 -5.92 4.61 5.38
N ASN A 273 -5.31 5.28 6.35
CA ASN A 273 -4.36 4.70 7.31
C ASN A 273 -3.11 4.05 6.69
N HIS A 274 -2.73 4.42 5.47
CA HIS A 274 -1.59 3.80 4.78
C HIS A 274 -0.64 4.82 4.15
N GLY A 275 -1.09 5.64 3.20
CA GLY A 275 -0.20 6.50 2.45
C GLY A 275 -0.87 7.28 1.34
N LEU A 276 -0.10 7.66 0.32
CA LEU A 276 -0.57 8.42 -0.85
C LEU A 276 -0.28 7.66 -2.14
N THR A 277 -1.18 7.77 -3.10
CA THR A 277 -0.93 7.53 -4.52
C THR A 277 -1.02 8.84 -5.28
N ILE A 278 0.06 9.20 -5.97
CA ILE A 278 0.24 10.47 -6.64
C ILE A 278 0.47 10.22 -8.12
N THR A 279 -0.40 10.76 -8.97
CA THR A 279 -0.22 10.70 -10.42
C THR A 279 0.51 11.95 -10.93
N GLY A 280 1.18 11.84 -12.06
CA GLY A 280 1.86 12.96 -12.69
C GLY A 280 2.11 12.71 -14.16
N ARG A 281 2.55 13.75 -14.87
CA ARG A 281 3.00 13.61 -16.26
C ARG A 281 4.39 13.01 -16.36
N SER A 282 5.19 13.17 -15.33
CA SER A 282 6.53 12.59 -15.20
C SER A 282 6.92 12.49 -13.73
N LEU A 283 7.91 11.66 -13.42
CA LEU A 283 8.42 11.57 -12.06
C LEU A 283 8.96 12.92 -11.56
N PRO A 284 9.76 13.69 -12.33
CA PRO A 284 10.19 15.02 -11.91
C PRO A 284 9.04 15.98 -11.55
N GLU A 285 7.97 16.00 -12.34
CA GLU A 285 6.81 16.86 -12.08
C GLU A 285 6.10 16.49 -10.77
N ILE A 286 6.01 15.19 -10.46
CA ILE A 286 5.44 14.74 -9.18
C ILE A 286 6.26 15.28 -8.00
N PHE A 287 7.58 15.07 -8.02
CA PHE A 287 8.45 15.49 -6.92
C PHE A 287 8.48 17.00 -6.73
N GLU A 288 8.49 17.79 -7.82
CA GLU A 288 8.37 19.24 -7.75
C GLU A 288 7.03 19.67 -7.13
N ARG A 289 5.94 18.97 -7.48
CA ARG A 289 4.59 19.34 -7.04
C ARG A 289 4.32 19.04 -5.57
N ILE A 290 4.92 17.98 -5.02
CA ILE A 290 4.73 17.55 -3.63
C ILE A 290 5.79 18.13 -2.68
N ASP A 291 6.83 18.80 -3.20
CA ASP A 291 7.88 19.40 -2.38
C ASP A 291 7.30 20.36 -1.34
N GLY A 292 7.78 20.25 -0.10
CA GLY A 292 7.30 21.01 1.05
C GLY A 292 5.87 20.70 1.53
N LYS A 293 5.15 19.75 0.92
CA LYS A 293 3.76 19.41 1.29
C LYS A 293 3.60 18.07 2.00
N ILE A 294 4.66 17.26 2.04
CA ILE A 294 4.63 15.92 2.62
C ILE A 294 4.72 16.00 4.15
N LEU A 295 3.70 15.49 4.81
CA LEU A 295 3.69 15.21 6.24
C LEU A 295 4.20 13.78 6.44
N ALA A 296 5.30 13.61 7.17
CA ALA A 296 5.91 12.29 7.39
C ALA A 296 4.99 11.30 8.15
N GLN A 297 3.97 11.81 8.86
CA GLN A 297 3.02 11.01 9.63
C GLN A 297 1.67 10.95 8.93
N VAL A 298 1.10 9.76 8.90
CA VAL A 298 -0.26 9.51 8.39
C VAL A 298 -1.27 9.77 9.52
N PRO A 299 -2.30 10.61 9.30
CA PRO A 299 -3.37 10.80 10.28
C PRO A 299 -4.12 9.49 10.51
N MET A 300 -4.29 9.14 11.78
CA MET A 300 -4.99 7.93 12.22
C MET A 300 -6.43 8.27 12.63
N SER A 301 -7.34 8.45 11.66
CA SER A 301 -8.79 8.69 11.90
C SER A 301 -9.68 8.23 10.73
#